data_AF-M2RKM5-F1
#
_entry.id   AF-M2RKM5-F1
#
_cell.length_a   1.000
_cell.length_b   1.000
_cell.length_c   1.000
_cell.angle_alpha   90.00
_cell.angle_beta   90.00
_cell.angle_gamma   90.00
#
_symmetry.space_group_name_H-M   'P 1'
#
loop_
_entity.id
_entity.type
_entity.pdbx_description
1 polymer ?
#
loop_
_entity_poly.entity_id
_entity_poly.type
_entity_poly.pdbx_seq_one_letter_code
_entity_poly.pdbx_strand_id
1 'polypeptide(L)'
;MDEHLERNLTELLGTLCRIDEEVYTLTRMNRMSRFIHRGSISTSLDEHLETLDAASNSFNTACLIAIRLKMSSLANYGDYQLRLFRWCDLRLQSVPGRTWTVTRHAQSEVAGYEWDGEWDGRAVAVRVVHPKYSGRKDAIKTCLGIAPLCHHPYVAQVFGYSHPSSSEKFYVLERGSVNILKYFKTADTLTKLRSYLRMFVEYQETFEYLQTARFPVASIGQKHRHDQCLPSLALKEDGTILLSAEDLVNANLRCLAYRLCTLFTANGRPLMTDNSEDFSIATDSKALLSMIEASPREHMNVRQELPIWSEIWCYSWLSRISPVNPGDYGYIHPHTQSFVYLGNVFDLLHRSESYVWVKADYLHGEPTEVRHVCTLDEDNGGSRRYRLNPGVEELIAIDQQLPKPDASIFFWFHAYDVATYHGIDVKDLVLIDAIAYWRAIRTSPTCESRDIYDVLRGQTDVYFHQPPLSEMGTILSSFGHWSLLPEPSVGPWPDIHLPGVQLDCTVRVSYAHLNSFQAELLSCFAISRRNQSVPSLARRTPRLKEIV
;
A
#
# COMPACT_ATOMS: atom_id res chain seq x y z
N MET A 1 16.51 -10.58 37.94
CA MET A 1 17.08 -9.78 39.04
C MET A 1 18.49 -9.36 38.60
N ASP A 2 19.05 -8.25 39.07
CA ASP A 2 20.42 -7.84 38.70
C ASP A 2 21.41 -8.84 39.33
N GLU A 3 22.18 -9.57 38.51
CA GLU A 3 23.14 -10.60 38.95
C GLU A 3 24.15 -10.04 39.97
N HIS A 4 24.48 -8.75 39.87
CA HIS A 4 25.39 -8.10 40.81
C HIS A 4 24.74 -7.88 42.19
N LEU A 5 23.46 -7.56 42.23
CA LEU A 5 22.71 -7.40 43.47
C LEU A 5 22.50 -8.75 44.17
N GLU A 6 22.21 -9.79 43.39
CA GLU A 6 22.06 -11.17 43.89
C GLU A 6 23.37 -11.70 44.50
N ARG A 7 24.51 -11.40 43.85
CA ARG A 7 25.84 -11.73 44.39
C ARG A 7 26.12 -11.01 45.71
N ASN A 8 25.89 -9.69 45.79
CA ASN A 8 26.10 -8.93 47.03
C ASN A 8 25.17 -9.39 48.17
N LEU A 9 23.93 -9.76 47.86
CA LEU A 9 23.00 -10.33 48.84
C LEU A 9 23.51 -11.68 49.37
N THR A 10 24.06 -12.52 48.49
CA THR A 10 24.64 -13.82 48.85
C THR A 10 25.88 -13.66 49.73
N GLU A 11 26.75 -12.69 49.43
CA GLU A 11 27.93 -12.36 50.24
C GLU A 11 27.54 -11.84 51.64
N LEU A 12 26.53 -10.97 51.72
CA LEU A 12 26.00 -10.50 53.00
C LEU A 12 25.39 -11.65 53.81
N LEU A 13 24.60 -12.52 53.18
CA LEU A 13 24.01 -13.69 53.82
C LEU A 13 25.10 -14.65 54.35
N GLY A 14 26.13 -14.91 53.54
CA GLY A 14 27.27 -15.74 53.94
C GLY A 14 28.05 -15.15 55.11
N THR A 15 28.20 -13.82 55.15
CA THR A 15 28.82 -13.10 56.26
C THR A 15 27.99 -13.23 57.54
N LEU A 16 26.67 -13.07 57.43
CA LEU A 16 25.74 -13.24 58.56
C LEU A 16 25.74 -14.68 59.09
N CYS A 17 25.75 -15.69 58.22
CA CYS A 17 25.85 -17.09 58.64
C CYS A 17 27.15 -17.38 59.39
N ARG A 18 28.29 -16.83 58.93
CA ARG A 18 29.56 -16.96 59.65
C ARG A 18 29.53 -16.31 61.03
N ILE A 19 29.00 -15.08 61.12
CA ILE A 19 28.86 -14.38 62.40
C ILE A 19 27.96 -15.18 63.35
N ASP A 20 26.85 -15.73 62.85
CA ASP A 20 25.92 -16.54 63.65
C ASP A 20 26.58 -17.83 64.18
N GLU A 21 27.31 -18.55 63.32
CA GLU A 21 28.09 -19.73 63.73
C GLU A 21 29.13 -19.40 64.79
N GLU A 22 29.91 -18.32 64.61
CA GLU A 22 30.94 -17.89 65.54
C GLU A 22 30.34 -17.44 66.89
N VAL A 23 29.26 -16.65 66.88
CA VAL A 23 28.50 -16.27 68.10
C VAL A 23 27.90 -17.50 68.80
N TYR A 24 27.40 -18.48 68.04
CA TYR A 24 26.89 -19.73 68.59
C TYR A 24 28.00 -20.53 69.30
N THR A 25 29.22 -20.59 68.75
CA THR A 25 30.34 -21.23 69.44
C THR A 25 30.73 -20.50 70.73
N LEU A 26 30.75 -19.17 70.72
CA LEU A 26 31.06 -18.32 71.88
C LEU A 26 30.04 -18.48 73.01
N THR A 27 28.76 -18.60 72.67
CA THR A 27 27.68 -18.79 73.67
C THR A 27 27.72 -20.18 74.33
N ARG A 28 28.24 -21.20 73.64
CA ARG A 28 28.42 -22.57 74.18
C ARG A 28 29.64 -22.75 75.08
N MET A 29 30.58 -21.79 75.10
CA MET A 29 31.73 -21.87 76.01
C MET A 29 31.29 -21.88 77.48
N ASN A 30 31.96 -22.67 78.32
CA ASN A 30 31.68 -22.73 79.76
C ASN A 30 31.99 -21.36 80.45
N ARG A 31 31.36 -21.10 81.60
CA ARG A 31 31.44 -19.78 82.26
C ARG A 31 32.87 -19.35 82.64
N MET A 32 33.72 -20.29 83.03
CA MET A 32 35.12 -20.00 83.38
C MET A 32 35.96 -19.62 82.15
N SER A 33 35.79 -20.32 81.03
CA SER A 33 36.47 -19.99 79.77
C SER A 33 36.06 -18.61 79.27
N ARG A 34 34.76 -18.27 79.35
CA ARG A 34 34.29 -16.92 78.99
C ARG A 34 34.90 -15.81 79.86
N PHE A 35 35.15 -16.10 81.15
CA PHE A 35 35.78 -15.13 82.05
C PHE A 35 37.25 -14.91 81.70
N ILE A 36 38.01 -15.98 81.44
CA ILE A 36 39.43 -15.91 81.06
C ILE A 36 39.61 -15.23 79.70
N HIS A 37 38.72 -15.53 78.74
CA HIS A 37 38.81 -15.02 77.37
C HIS A 37 37.99 -13.74 77.12
N ARG A 38 37.53 -13.05 78.16
CA ARG A 38 36.64 -11.88 78.03
C ARG A 38 37.16 -10.80 77.07
N GLY A 39 38.48 -10.53 77.10
CA GLY A 39 39.12 -9.60 76.17
C GLY A 39 39.07 -10.09 74.71
N SER A 40 39.37 -11.37 74.49
CA SER A 40 39.33 -12.01 73.16
C SER A 40 37.91 -12.11 72.57
N ILE A 41 36.91 -12.31 73.43
CA ILE A 41 35.49 -12.34 73.03
C ILE A 41 35.02 -10.94 72.64
N SER A 42 35.44 -9.91 73.40
CA SER A 42 35.12 -8.51 73.07
C SER A 42 35.70 -8.13 71.72
N THR A 43 36.99 -8.40 71.48
CA THR A 43 37.63 -8.09 70.19
C THR A 43 37.00 -8.83 69.02
N SER A 44 36.62 -10.10 69.19
CA SER A 44 35.93 -10.87 68.13
C SER A 44 34.53 -10.33 67.83
N LEU A 45 33.79 -9.88 68.85
CA LEU A 45 32.49 -9.23 68.64
C LEU A 45 32.64 -7.86 67.96
N ASP A 46 33.66 -7.08 68.33
CA ASP A 46 33.97 -5.80 67.68
C ASP A 46 34.36 -6.02 66.20
N GLU A 47 35.18 -7.03 65.90
CA GLU A 47 35.52 -7.44 64.53
C GLU A 47 34.28 -7.90 63.73
N HIS A 48 33.34 -8.60 64.35
CA HIS A 48 32.07 -8.97 63.71
C HIS A 48 31.18 -7.77 63.42
N LEU A 49 31.11 -6.80 64.34
CA LEU A 49 30.37 -5.55 64.12
C LEU A 49 30.98 -4.75 62.98
N GLU A 50 32.31 -4.61 62.93
CA GLU A 50 33.01 -3.96 61.82
C GLU A 50 32.80 -4.68 60.48
N THR A 51 32.84 -6.01 60.48
CA THR A 51 32.61 -6.84 59.28
C THR A 51 31.16 -6.72 58.80
N LEU A 52 30.20 -6.73 59.72
CA LEU A 52 28.78 -6.55 59.41
C LEU A 52 28.51 -5.15 58.86
N ASP A 53 29.09 -4.11 59.47
CA ASP A 53 28.97 -2.73 58.99
C ASP A 53 29.59 -2.57 57.60
N ALA A 54 30.76 -3.16 57.35
CA ALA A 54 31.40 -3.16 56.03
C ALA A 54 30.54 -3.87 54.97
N ALA A 55 30.01 -5.06 55.28
CA ALA A 55 29.15 -5.83 54.37
C ALA A 55 27.82 -5.10 54.11
N SER A 56 27.20 -4.53 55.14
CA SER A 56 25.98 -3.73 55.05
C SER A 56 26.19 -2.48 54.19
N ASN A 57 27.29 -1.75 54.40
CA ASN A 57 27.64 -0.57 53.61
C ASN A 57 27.91 -0.93 52.14
N SER A 58 28.58 -2.05 51.89
CA SER A 58 28.79 -2.58 50.52
C SER A 58 27.45 -2.88 49.84
N PHE A 59 26.56 -3.61 50.51
CA PHE A 59 25.23 -3.94 49.99
C PHE A 59 24.37 -2.68 49.73
N ASN A 60 24.35 -1.73 50.66
CA ASN A 60 23.62 -0.46 50.50
C ASN A 60 24.16 0.34 49.30
N THR A 61 25.48 0.37 49.12
CA THR A 61 26.11 1.03 47.97
C THR A 61 25.70 0.34 46.66
N ALA A 62 25.75 -0.99 46.60
CA ALA A 62 25.31 -1.75 45.44
C ALA A 62 23.82 -1.55 45.12
N CYS A 63 22.95 -1.54 46.15
CA CYS A 63 21.54 -1.21 46.03
C CYS A 63 21.32 0.18 45.42
N LEU A 64 22.01 1.20 45.94
CA LEU A 64 21.89 2.57 45.45
C LEU A 64 22.38 2.70 44.00
N ILE A 65 23.45 2.01 43.64
CA ILE A 65 23.92 1.94 42.25
C ILE A 65 22.87 1.29 41.36
N ALA A 66 22.32 0.14 41.75
CA ALA A 66 21.28 -0.56 40.99
C ALA A 66 19.99 0.28 40.84
N ILE A 67 19.55 0.92 41.93
CA ILE A 67 18.40 1.84 41.90
C ILE A 67 18.70 3.02 40.98
N ARG A 68 19.90 3.62 41.07
CA ARG A 68 20.28 4.73 40.20
C ARG A 68 20.34 4.31 38.73
N LEU A 69 20.89 3.14 38.42
CA LEU A 69 20.93 2.59 37.06
C LEU A 69 19.52 2.33 36.54
N LYS A 70 18.65 1.74 37.38
CA LYS A 70 17.25 1.47 37.03
C LYS A 70 16.44 2.76 36.86
N MET A 71 16.59 3.73 37.77
CA MET A 71 15.98 5.06 37.66
C MET A 71 16.50 5.81 36.44
N SER A 72 17.79 5.70 36.11
CA SER A 72 18.35 6.27 34.88
C SER A 72 17.77 5.59 33.64
N SER A 73 17.55 4.28 33.69
CA SER A 73 16.87 3.55 32.60
C SER A 73 15.42 3.97 32.46
N LEU A 74 14.68 4.15 33.57
CA LEU A 74 13.27 4.54 33.58
C LEU A 74 13.08 6.00 33.20
N ALA A 75 14.02 6.89 33.57
CA ALA A 75 14.03 8.28 33.14
C ALA A 75 14.19 8.43 31.63
N ASN A 76 14.67 7.38 30.94
CA ASN A 76 14.75 7.33 29.49
C ASN A 76 13.45 6.83 28.84
N TYR A 77 12.35 6.62 29.56
CA TYR A 77 11.06 6.25 28.96
C TYR A 77 10.00 7.29 29.29
N GLY A 78 9.18 7.62 28.28
CA GLY A 78 8.06 8.53 28.43
C GLY A 78 6.73 7.82 28.72
N ASP A 79 5.64 8.58 28.69
CA ASP A 79 4.28 8.12 29.02
C ASP A 79 3.79 6.96 28.14
N TYR A 80 4.35 6.81 26.94
CA TYR A 80 4.02 5.75 25.97
C TYR A 80 4.83 4.47 26.15
N GLN A 81 5.62 4.35 27.23
CA GLN A 81 6.64 3.29 27.40
C GLN A 81 7.67 3.26 26.26
N LEU A 82 7.81 4.39 25.57
CA LEU A 82 8.75 4.60 24.47
C LEU A 82 9.97 5.35 24.97
N ARG A 83 11.13 5.09 24.36
CA ARG A 83 12.38 5.72 24.77
C ARG A 83 12.36 7.23 24.48
N LEU A 84 12.87 8.03 25.41
CA LEU A 84 13.18 9.43 25.22
C LEU A 84 14.58 9.55 24.61
N PHE A 85 14.65 10.04 23.40
CA PHE A 85 15.88 10.27 22.66
C PHE A 85 16.37 11.70 22.80
N ARG A 86 17.69 11.85 22.87
CA ARG A 86 18.42 13.10 22.65
C ARG A 86 19.19 12.99 21.34
N TRP A 87 19.54 14.13 20.73
CA TRP A 87 20.34 14.14 19.51
C TRP A 87 21.69 13.41 19.67
N CYS A 88 22.32 13.48 20.84
CA CYS A 88 23.56 12.77 21.12
C CYS A 88 23.44 11.25 21.15
N ASP A 89 22.22 10.70 21.23
CA ASP A 89 21.97 9.26 21.22
C ASP A 89 21.94 8.69 19.80
N LEU A 90 21.87 9.56 18.78
CA LEU A 90 21.69 9.21 17.38
C LEU A 90 22.91 9.63 16.56
N ARG A 91 23.39 8.74 15.70
CA ARG A 91 24.40 9.06 14.69
C ARG A 91 23.71 9.28 13.35
N LEU A 92 23.56 10.54 12.95
CA LEU A 92 22.93 10.87 11.67
C LEU A 92 23.89 10.54 10.52
N GLN A 93 23.44 9.72 9.58
CA GLN A 93 24.26 9.27 8.45
C GLN A 93 24.01 10.11 7.20
N SER A 94 22.74 10.35 6.88
CA SER A 94 22.35 11.13 5.72
C SER A 94 21.11 11.96 6.01
N VAL A 95 21.02 13.13 5.37
CA VAL A 95 19.82 13.97 5.36
C VAL A 95 19.27 13.94 3.93
N PRO A 96 18.41 12.97 3.58
CA PRO A 96 17.89 12.83 2.23
C PRO A 96 17.02 14.01 1.78
N GLY A 97 16.67 14.92 2.68
CA GLY A 97 15.71 15.99 2.41
C GLY A 97 14.30 15.48 2.12
N ARG A 98 14.00 14.21 2.41
CA ARG A 98 12.68 13.64 2.19
C ARG A 98 11.69 14.26 3.16
N THR A 99 10.59 14.75 2.64
CA THR A 99 9.45 15.18 3.44
C THR A 99 8.56 14.00 3.73
N TRP A 100 8.04 13.90 4.95
CA TRP A 100 6.96 12.97 5.28
C TRP A 100 5.70 13.79 5.57
N THR A 101 4.55 13.22 5.23
CA THR A 101 3.24 13.87 5.35
C THR A 101 2.38 13.12 6.36
N VAL A 102 1.58 13.86 7.13
CA VAL A 102 0.51 13.27 7.93
C VAL A 102 -0.79 13.59 7.24
N THR A 103 -1.46 12.55 6.74
CA THR A 103 -2.76 12.71 6.09
C THR A 103 -3.82 12.87 7.17
N ARG A 104 -4.35 14.09 7.34
CA ARG A 104 -5.47 14.37 8.24
C ARG A 104 -6.60 14.98 7.43
N HIS A 105 -7.78 14.34 7.43
CA HIS A 105 -9.00 14.88 6.81
C HIS A 105 -8.81 15.35 5.35
N ALA A 106 -8.30 14.46 4.48
CA ALA A 106 -8.10 14.69 3.04
C ALA A 106 -7.09 15.79 2.65
N GLN A 107 -6.50 16.52 3.60
CA GLN A 107 -5.41 17.45 3.35
C GLN A 107 -4.09 16.82 3.79
N SER A 108 -3.21 16.58 2.83
CA SER A 108 -1.84 16.14 3.09
C SER A 108 -0.99 17.37 3.41
N GLU A 109 -0.66 17.54 4.69
CA GLU A 109 0.29 18.55 5.13
C GLU A 109 1.67 17.91 5.33
N VAL A 110 2.72 18.59 4.84
CA VAL A 110 4.11 18.19 5.11
C VAL A 110 4.37 18.29 6.60
N ALA A 111 4.42 17.16 7.28
CA ALA A 111 4.57 17.10 8.73
C ALA A 111 6.02 17.34 9.16
N GLY A 112 6.99 17.02 8.29
CA GLY A 112 8.38 17.14 8.65
C GLY A 112 9.36 16.59 7.62
N TYR A 113 10.59 16.36 8.09
CA TYR A 113 11.69 15.79 7.33
C TYR A 113 12.09 14.42 7.90
N GLU A 114 12.47 13.49 7.04
CA GLU A 114 13.00 12.18 7.41
C GLU A 114 14.52 12.15 7.18
N TRP A 115 15.26 11.76 8.20
CA TRP A 115 16.71 11.58 8.19
C TRP A 115 17.07 10.11 8.39
N ASP A 116 18.15 9.66 7.77
CA ASP A 116 18.70 8.33 8.05
C ASP A 116 19.72 8.45 9.19
N GLY A 117 19.60 7.57 10.17
CA GLY A 117 20.49 7.55 11.33
C GLY A 117 20.82 6.13 11.79
N GLU A 118 21.64 6.07 12.82
CA GLU A 118 22.04 4.85 13.50
C GLU A 118 21.87 5.02 15.01
N TRP A 119 21.32 3.99 15.64
CA TRP A 119 21.15 3.89 17.08
C TRP A 119 21.59 2.50 17.54
N ASP A 120 22.61 2.44 18.40
CA ASP A 120 23.15 1.19 18.94
C ASP A 120 23.51 0.16 17.85
N GLY A 121 24.17 0.64 16.78
CA GLY A 121 24.54 -0.17 15.61
C GLY A 121 23.38 -0.51 14.66
N ARG A 122 22.14 -0.09 14.96
CA ARG A 122 20.96 -0.36 14.14
C ARG A 122 20.62 0.84 13.27
N ALA A 123 20.29 0.59 12.00
CA ALA A 123 19.76 1.62 11.12
C ALA A 123 18.36 2.07 11.60
N VAL A 124 18.15 3.39 11.67
CA VAL A 124 16.89 4.00 12.11
C VAL A 124 16.49 5.15 11.21
N ALA A 125 15.19 5.40 11.11
CA ALA A 125 14.67 6.60 10.48
C ALA A 125 14.33 7.62 11.57
N VAL A 126 14.84 8.84 11.44
CA VAL A 126 14.59 9.93 12.39
C VAL A 126 13.68 10.93 11.70
N ARG A 127 12.44 11.03 12.16
CA ARG A 127 11.45 11.94 11.59
C ARG A 127 11.34 13.19 12.44
N VAL A 128 11.87 14.28 11.90
CA VAL A 128 11.90 15.60 12.52
C VAL A 128 10.63 16.34 12.16
N VAL A 129 9.86 16.76 13.16
CA VAL A 129 8.62 17.52 13.00
C VAL A 129 8.96 18.94 12.56
N HIS A 130 8.29 19.43 11.52
CA HIS A 130 8.52 20.76 11.01
C HIS A 130 8.23 21.84 12.09
N PRO A 131 9.05 22.91 12.23
CA PRO A 131 8.90 23.92 13.30
C PRO A 131 7.52 24.59 13.34
N LYS A 132 6.85 24.75 12.20
CA LYS A 132 5.46 25.26 12.14
C LYS A 132 4.47 24.42 12.96
N TYR A 133 4.77 23.14 13.19
CA TYR A 133 3.93 22.22 13.96
C TYR A 133 4.51 21.89 15.34
N SER A 134 5.73 22.31 15.67
CA SER A 134 6.36 22.01 16.97
C SER A 134 5.65 22.67 18.15
N GLY A 135 4.99 23.81 17.93
CA GLY A 135 4.18 24.52 18.93
C GLY A 135 2.77 23.92 19.13
N ARG A 136 2.28 23.07 18.21
CA ARG A 136 1.05 22.32 18.44
C ARG A 136 1.41 21.20 19.41
N LYS A 137 0.93 21.29 20.66
CA LYS A 137 1.15 20.31 21.74
C LYS A 137 0.86 18.85 21.34
N ASP A 138 0.17 18.64 20.22
CA ASP A 138 -0.30 17.34 19.75
C ASP A 138 0.44 16.75 18.54
N ALA A 139 1.47 17.37 17.96
CA ALA A 139 2.07 16.83 16.71
C ALA A 139 2.71 15.45 16.91
N ILE A 140 3.63 15.30 17.88
CA ILE A 140 4.21 14.00 18.26
C ILE A 140 3.11 13.09 18.81
N LYS A 141 2.21 13.60 19.66
CA LYS A 141 1.12 12.81 20.25
C LYS A 141 0.15 12.24 19.22
N THR A 142 -0.07 12.93 18.09
CA THR A 142 -0.90 12.43 16.99
C THR A 142 -0.18 11.30 16.27
N CYS A 143 1.12 11.44 15.98
CA CYS A 143 1.91 10.38 15.34
C CYS A 143 2.06 9.15 16.26
N LEU A 144 2.38 9.38 17.53
CA LEU A 144 2.48 8.36 18.58
C LEU A 144 1.11 7.88 19.09
N GLY A 145 -0.01 8.50 18.73
CA GLY A 145 -1.33 7.97 19.04
C GLY A 145 -1.67 6.77 18.15
N ILE A 146 -1.02 6.71 16.99
CA ILE A 146 -1.27 5.75 15.93
C ILE A 146 -0.24 4.60 16.00
N ALA A 147 1.04 4.94 16.17
CA ALA A 147 2.14 3.98 16.00
C ALA A 147 2.32 2.90 17.10
N PRO A 148 2.15 3.16 18.41
CA PRO A 148 2.40 2.18 19.48
C PRO A 148 1.38 1.03 19.51
N LEU A 149 0.29 1.14 18.76
CA LEU A 149 -0.78 0.13 18.72
C LEU A 149 -0.48 -1.01 17.74
N CYS A 150 0.58 -0.90 16.93
CA CYS A 150 0.86 -1.83 15.84
C CYS A 150 2.15 -2.61 16.09
N HIS A 151 2.02 -3.82 16.64
CA HIS A 151 3.11 -4.78 16.74
C HIS A 151 2.95 -5.85 15.65
N HIS A 152 3.35 -5.50 14.43
CA HIS A 152 3.31 -6.40 13.27
C HIS A 152 4.71 -6.48 12.64
N PRO A 153 5.19 -7.66 12.20
CA PRO A 153 6.55 -7.82 11.66
C PRO A 153 6.84 -6.94 10.43
N TYR A 154 5.81 -6.58 9.67
CA TYR A 154 5.91 -5.75 8.45
C TYR A 154 5.59 -4.27 8.68
N VAL A 155 5.28 -3.86 9.92
CA VAL A 155 5.04 -2.46 10.29
C VAL A 155 6.21 -1.95 11.12
N ALA A 156 6.82 -0.86 10.67
CA ALA A 156 7.98 -0.25 11.30
C ALA A 156 7.66 0.15 12.74
N GLN A 157 8.44 -0.39 13.68
CA GLN A 157 8.26 -0.10 15.09
C GLN A 157 8.83 1.27 15.45
N VAL A 158 8.11 2.03 16.27
CA VAL A 158 8.64 3.27 16.86
C VAL A 158 9.46 2.92 18.08
N PHE A 159 10.74 3.26 18.07
CA PHE A 159 11.64 3.02 19.20
C PHE A 159 11.51 4.10 20.26
N GLY A 160 11.18 5.33 19.85
CA GLY A 160 11.03 6.43 20.79
C GLY A 160 10.90 7.80 20.15
N TYR A 161 10.94 8.82 20.99
CA TYR A 161 10.74 10.21 20.58
C TYR A 161 11.63 11.18 21.35
N SER A 162 11.80 12.38 20.82
CA SER A 162 12.64 13.42 21.39
C SER A 162 12.20 13.78 22.81
N HIS A 163 13.16 13.95 23.71
CA HIS A 163 12.88 14.39 25.08
C HIS A 163 12.02 15.67 25.13
N PRO A 164 11.08 15.84 26.09
CA PRO A 164 10.21 17.02 26.16
C PRO A 164 10.93 18.36 26.20
N SER A 165 12.14 18.41 26.77
CA SER A 165 12.98 19.62 26.81
C SER A 165 13.74 19.92 25.51
N SER A 166 13.72 19.03 24.52
CA SER A 166 14.35 19.27 23.21
C SER A 166 13.62 20.39 22.48
N SER A 167 14.36 21.34 21.91
CA SER A 167 13.80 22.42 21.07
C SER A 167 13.20 21.86 19.78
N GLU A 168 13.88 20.90 19.17
CA GLU A 168 13.40 20.17 17.99
C GLU A 168 12.67 18.90 18.42
N LYS A 169 11.51 18.70 17.81
CA LYS A 169 10.63 17.57 18.06
C LYS A 169 10.87 16.52 16.98
N PHE A 170 11.20 15.30 17.37
CA PHE A 170 11.43 14.19 16.43
C PHE A 170 11.02 12.85 17.04
N TYR A 171 10.91 11.82 16.22
CA TYR A 171 10.78 10.44 16.67
C TYR A 171 11.60 9.48 15.82
N VAL A 172 11.91 8.33 16.41
CA VAL A 172 12.85 7.35 15.89
C VAL A 172 12.10 6.05 15.65
N LEU A 173 12.17 5.52 14.43
CA LEU A 173 11.52 4.27 14.04
C LEU A 173 12.47 3.33 13.30
N GLU A 174 12.05 2.07 13.19
CA GLU A 174 12.71 1.04 12.39
C GLU A 174 12.85 1.50 10.93
N ARG A 175 14.04 1.26 10.36
CA ARG A 175 14.35 1.60 8.97
C ARG A 175 14.62 0.34 8.17
N GLY A 176 14.00 0.25 7.00
CA GLY A 176 14.32 -0.78 6.02
C GLY A 176 15.75 -0.58 5.54
N SER A 177 16.50 -1.67 5.47
CA SER A 177 17.92 -1.66 5.09
C SER A 177 18.12 -1.38 3.59
N VAL A 178 17.11 -1.67 2.76
CA VAL A 178 17.23 -1.56 1.30
C VAL A 178 16.10 -0.73 0.72
N ASN A 179 16.46 0.30 -0.05
CA ASN A 179 15.53 1.00 -0.90
C ASN A 179 15.00 0.04 -1.98
N ILE A 180 13.68 0.00 -2.16
CA ILE A 180 13.01 -0.93 -3.08
C ILE A 180 13.57 -0.88 -4.51
N LEU A 181 13.84 0.31 -5.07
CA LEU A 181 14.41 0.45 -6.40
C LEU A 181 15.84 -0.10 -6.47
N LYS A 182 16.64 0.13 -5.41
CA LYS A 182 17.99 -0.42 -5.30
C LYS A 182 17.96 -1.96 -5.18
N TYR A 183 17.03 -2.50 -4.41
CA TYR A 183 16.83 -3.94 -4.27
C TYR A 183 16.52 -4.58 -5.63
N PHE A 184 15.46 -4.10 -6.30
CA PHE A 184 15.05 -4.65 -7.60
C PHE A 184 16.04 -4.39 -8.73
N LYS A 185 16.94 -3.41 -8.60
CA LYS A 185 18.05 -3.20 -9.55
C LYS A 185 19.16 -4.24 -9.41
N THR A 186 19.35 -4.80 -8.22
CA THR A 186 20.50 -5.67 -7.89
C THR A 186 20.15 -7.15 -7.80
N ALA A 187 18.89 -7.48 -7.44
CA ALA A 187 18.41 -8.85 -7.39
C ALA A 187 18.31 -9.49 -8.78
N ASP A 188 18.47 -10.81 -8.86
CA ASP A 188 18.16 -11.58 -10.08
C ASP A 188 16.65 -11.64 -10.31
N THR A 189 16.23 -11.82 -11.57
CA THR A 189 14.81 -11.72 -11.96
C THR A 189 13.89 -12.68 -11.21
N LEU A 190 14.33 -13.89 -10.86
CA LEU A 190 13.52 -14.85 -10.11
C LEU A 190 13.32 -14.37 -8.67
N THR A 191 14.37 -13.87 -8.03
CA THR A 191 14.28 -13.23 -6.71
C THR A 191 13.37 -12.00 -6.77
N LYS A 192 13.45 -11.18 -7.83
CA LYS A 192 12.52 -10.05 -8.02
C LYS A 192 11.07 -10.52 -8.08
N LEU A 193 10.78 -11.55 -8.87
CA LEU A 193 9.42 -12.10 -9.01
C LEU A 193 8.87 -12.64 -7.69
N ARG A 194 9.70 -13.42 -6.97
CA ARG A 194 9.33 -13.93 -5.64
C ARG A 194 9.06 -12.81 -4.65
N SER A 195 9.96 -11.82 -4.57
CA SER A 195 9.75 -10.66 -3.71
C SER A 195 8.47 -9.92 -4.10
N TYR A 196 8.26 -9.61 -5.38
CA TYR A 196 7.05 -8.92 -5.87
C TYR A 196 5.76 -9.59 -5.41
N LEU A 197 5.62 -10.90 -5.62
CA LEU A 197 4.44 -11.65 -5.20
C LEU A 197 4.31 -11.75 -3.68
N ARG A 198 5.44 -11.94 -2.98
CA ARG A 198 5.46 -12.01 -1.50
C ARG A 198 5.02 -10.69 -0.87
N MET A 199 5.36 -9.54 -1.46
CA MET A 199 4.93 -8.24 -0.97
C MET A 199 3.39 -8.13 -0.89
N PHE A 200 2.65 -8.67 -1.86
CA PHE A 200 1.18 -8.65 -1.82
C PHE A 200 0.62 -9.51 -0.70
N VAL A 201 1.24 -10.66 -0.44
CA VAL A 201 0.91 -11.54 0.66
C VAL A 201 1.12 -10.85 2.00
N GLU A 202 2.33 -10.33 2.23
CA GLU A 202 2.72 -9.65 3.46
C GLU A 202 1.85 -8.39 3.71
N TYR A 203 1.50 -7.68 2.64
CA TYR A 203 0.66 -6.49 2.72
C TYR A 203 -0.77 -6.80 3.11
N GLN A 204 -1.38 -7.85 2.54
CA GLN A 204 -2.72 -8.27 2.94
C GLN A 204 -2.76 -8.75 4.40
N GLU A 205 -1.78 -9.56 4.82
CA GLU A 205 -1.67 -10.02 6.21
C GLU A 205 -1.55 -8.82 7.18
N THR A 206 -0.80 -7.79 6.79
CA THR A 206 -0.73 -6.53 7.54
C THR A 206 -2.10 -5.85 7.64
N PHE A 207 -2.86 -5.78 6.54
CA PHE A 207 -4.18 -5.15 6.53
C PHE A 207 -5.20 -5.88 7.40
N GLU A 208 -5.24 -7.21 7.36
CA GLU A 208 -6.10 -8.04 8.20
C GLU A 208 -5.79 -7.82 9.70
N TYR A 209 -4.51 -7.75 10.06
CA TYR A 209 -4.07 -7.39 11.40
C TYR A 209 -4.55 -5.98 11.80
N LEU A 210 -4.33 -4.98 10.94
CA LEU A 210 -4.69 -3.59 11.22
C LEU A 210 -6.20 -3.39 11.39
N GLN A 211 -7.02 -4.07 10.58
CA GLN A 211 -8.48 -4.08 10.74
C GLN A 211 -8.89 -4.67 12.09
N THR A 212 -8.26 -5.79 12.48
CA THR A 212 -8.50 -6.44 13.79
C THR A 212 -8.09 -5.53 14.95
N ALA A 213 -6.98 -4.82 14.81
CA ALA A 213 -6.49 -3.84 15.79
C ALA A 213 -7.27 -2.51 15.79
N ARG A 214 -8.30 -2.38 14.94
CA ARG A 214 -9.08 -1.13 14.74
C ARG A 214 -8.21 0.07 14.37
N PHE A 215 -7.13 -0.18 13.64
CA PHE A 215 -6.29 0.86 13.08
C PHE A 215 -7.05 1.61 11.97
N PRO A 216 -6.87 2.94 11.81
CA PRO A 216 -7.57 3.74 10.81
C PRO A 216 -7.04 3.52 9.39
N VAL A 217 -7.14 2.30 8.87
CA VAL A 217 -6.99 2.02 7.44
C VAL A 217 -8.22 2.51 6.68
N ALA A 218 -8.06 2.84 5.39
CA ALA A 218 -9.22 3.20 4.59
C ALA A 218 -10.14 2.01 4.45
N SER A 219 -11.45 2.24 4.62
CA SER A 219 -12.42 1.23 4.23
C SER A 219 -12.27 0.95 2.75
N ILE A 220 -12.58 -0.29 2.40
CA ILE A 220 -12.71 -0.69 1.03
C ILE A 220 -13.74 0.22 0.32
N GLY A 221 -13.42 0.69 -0.89
CA GLY A 221 -14.21 1.68 -1.63
C GLY A 221 -14.09 3.14 -1.15
N GLN A 222 -13.42 3.41 -0.03
CA GLN A 222 -13.19 4.77 0.43
C GLN A 222 -12.20 5.48 -0.50
N LYS A 223 -12.68 6.53 -1.17
CA LYS A 223 -11.87 7.36 -2.07
C LYS A 223 -10.73 8.02 -1.30
N HIS A 224 -9.52 7.85 -1.80
CA HIS A 224 -8.34 8.56 -1.35
C HIS A 224 -7.30 8.62 -2.46
N ARG A 225 -6.28 9.45 -2.25
CA ARG A 225 -5.22 9.69 -3.22
C ARG A 225 -4.12 8.63 -3.08
N HIS A 226 -4.13 7.63 -3.96
CA HIS A 226 -3.14 6.54 -3.95
C HIS A 226 -1.69 7.02 -4.16
N ASP A 227 -1.47 8.17 -4.80
CA ASP A 227 -0.14 8.78 -4.97
C ASP A 227 0.48 9.28 -3.67
N GLN A 228 -0.32 9.38 -2.61
CA GLN A 228 0.11 9.77 -1.27
C GLN A 228 0.27 8.57 -0.33
N CYS A 229 -0.07 7.35 -0.76
CA CYS A 229 0.03 6.15 0.05
C CYS A 229 1.40 5.48 -0.10
N LEU A 230 1.88 4.88 0.99
CA LEU A 230 3.14 4.14 1.03
C LEU A 230 4.38 4.91 0.51
N PRO A 231 4.53 6.23 0.76
CA PRO A 231 5.70 6.98 0.30
C PRO A 231 7.02 6.41 0.85
N SER A 232 6.99 5.81 2.04
CA SER A 232 8.12 5.28 2.80
C SER A 232 8.33 3.78 2.60
N LEU A 233 7.62 3.14 1.65
CA LEU A 233 7.77 1.72 1.34
C LEU A 233 9.23 1.32 1.18
N ALA A 234 9.70 0.42 2.05
CA ALA A 234 11.06 -0.09 2.07
C ALA A 234 11.06 -1.61 2.23
N LEU A 235 12.24 -2.21 2.05
CA LEU A 235 12.45 -3.64 2.29
C LEU A 235 13.48 -3.84 3.41
N LYS A 236 13.32 -4.93 4.17
CA LYS A 236 14.35 -5.47 5.05
C LYS A 236 15.42 -6.22 4.24
N GLU A 237 16.48 -6.68 4.90
CA GLU A 237 17.62 -7.35 4.23
C GLU A 237 17.22 -8.66 3.54
N ASP A 238 16.21 -9.35 4.09
CA ASP A 238 15.62 -10.58 3.56
C ASP A 238 14.58 -10.34 2.44
N GLY A 239 14.37 -9.07 2.07
CA GLY A 239 13.41 -8.64 1.06
C GLY A 239 11.95 -8.64 1.53
N THR A 240 11.67 -8.76 2.83
CA THR A 240 10.31 -8.56 3.39
C THR A 240 9.96 -7.08 3.41
N ILE A 241 8.67 -6.74 3.26
CA ILE A 241 8.24 -5.35 3.30
C ILE A 241 8.34 -4.75 4.69
N LEU A 242 8.67 -3.47 4.74
CA LEU A 242 8.57 -2.65 5.93
C LEU A 242 7.80 -1.37 5.61
N LEU A 243 6.68 -1.20 6.31
CA LEU A 243 5.71 -0.13 6.11
C LEU A 243 5.68 0.76 7.35
N SER A 244 5.74 2.07 7.19
CA SER A 244 5.52 2.96 8.33
C SER A 244 4.02 3.05 8.65
N ALA A 245 3.67 3.05 9.94
CA ALA A 245 2.26 3.09 10.36
C ALA A 245 1.52 4.30 9.77
N GLU A 246 2.17 5.46 9.63
CA GLU A 246 1.53 6.65 9.07
C GLU A 246 1.19 6.50 7.59
N ASP A 247 1.95 5.71 6.84
CA ASP A 247 1.70 5.45 5.42
C ASP A 247 0.46 4.56 5.22
N LEU A 248 0.08 3.81 6.26
CA LEU A 248 -1.06 2.91 6.29
C LEU A 248 -2.35 3.62 6.73
N VAL A 249 -2.24 4.84 7.28
CA VAL A 249 -3.40 5.65 7.65
C VAL A 249 -4.14 6.06 6.38
N ASN A 250 -5.40 5.62 6.27
CA ASN A 250 -6.22 5.74 5.07
C ASN A 250 -5.67 5.02 3.81
N ALA A 251 -4.69 4.12 3.94
CA ALA A 251 -4.32 3.26 2.82
C ALA A 251 -5.32 2.09 2.69
N ASN A 252 -5.40 1.50 1.49
CA ASN A 252 -6.10 0.23 1.26
C ASN A 252 -5.19 -0.79 0.55
N LEU A 253 -5.73 -1.97 0.25
CA LEU A 253 -5.00 -3.07 -0.42
C LEU A 253 -4.45 -2.69 -1.81
N ARG A 254 -5.04 -1.70 -2.49
CA ARG A 254 -4.62 -1.27 -3.83
C ARG A 254 -3.43 -0.32 -3.82
N CYS A 255 -3.16 0.33 -2.68
CA CYS A 255 -2.04 1.28 -2.58
C CYS A 255 -0.69 0.62 -2.89
N LEU A 256 -0.51 -0.65 -2.56
CA LEU A 256 0.72 -1.37 -2.89
C LEU A 256 0.88 -1.54 -4.41
N ALA A 257 -0.15 -2.01 -5.11
CA ALA A 257 -0.15 -2.15 -6.56
C ALA A 257 0.15 -0.79 -7.22
N TYR A 258 -0.58 0.26 -6.83
CA TYR A 258 -0.34 1.62 -7.31
C TYR A 258 1.10 2.09 -7.07
N ARG A 259 1.62 1.85 -5.86
CA ARG A 259 2.97 2.26 -5.47
C ARG A 259 4.03 1.54 -6.29
N LEU A 260 3.89 0.24 -6.51
CA LEU A 260 4.81 -0.53 -7.34
C LEU A 260 4.75 -0.06 -8.80
N CYS A 261 3.55 0.15 -9.36
CA CYS A 261 3.39 0.67 -10.71
C CYS A 261 4.06 2.05 -10.89
N THR A 262 3.86 2.97 -9.95
CA THR A 262 4.48 4.31 -10.00
C THR A 262 5.99 4.29 -9.86
N LEU A 263 6.53 3.44 -8.99
CA LEU A 263 7.97 3.35 -8.74
C LEU A 263 8.78 2.98 -10.00
N PHE A 264 8.21 2.17 -10.89
CA PHE A 264 8.89 1.68 -12.10
C PHE A 264 8.48 2.37 -13.39
N THR A 265 7.57 3.36 -13.34
CA THR A 265 7.12 4.10 -14.51
C THR A 265 7.86 5.44 -14.60
N ALA A 266 8.85 5.53 -15.47
CA ALA A 266 9.71 6.73 -15.59
C ALA A 266 8.98 8.00 -16.05
N ASN A 267 7.89 7.86 -16.82
CA ASN A 267 7.30 8.95 -17.60
C ASN A 267 5.78 9.15 -17.40
N GLY A 268 5.14 8.46 -16.46
CA GLY A 268 3.68 8.47 -16.36
C GLY A 268 3.16 8.38 -14.94
N ARG A 269 2.10 9.15 -14.64
CA ARG A 269 1.17 8.80 -13.57
C ARG A 269 0.36 7.62 -14.11
N PRO A 270 0.55 6.38 -13.61
CA PRO A 270 -0.35 5.30 -13.95
C PRO A 270 -1.75 5.74 -13.55
N LEU A 271 -2.69 5.63 -14.48
CA LEU A 271 -4.08 5.67 -14.11
C LEU A 271 -4.34 4.35 -13.39
N MET A 272 -4.71 4.40 -12.13
CA MET A 272 -5.49 3.30 -11.57
C MET A 272 -6.92 3.78 -11.62
N THR A 273 -7.81 2.96 -12.18
CA THR A 273 -9.24 3.17 -12.00
C THR A 273 -9.57 2.76 -10.57
N ASP A 274 -10.26 3.63 -9.83
CA ASP A 274 -10.75 3.35 -8.47
C ASP A 274 -11.82 2.22 -8.44
N ASN A 275 -12.06 1.53 -9.57
CA ASN A 275 -13.19 0.62 -9.80
C ASN A 275 -12.86 -0.85 -9.48
N SER A 276 -11.77 -1.12 -8.79
CA SER A 276 -11.27 -2.46 -8.55
C SER A 276 -12.00 -3.22 -7.42
N GLU A 277 -13.04 -3.98 -7.72
CA GLU A 277 -13.74 -4.86 -6.75
C GLU A 277 -12.82 -5.62 -5.77
N ASP A 278 -13.39 -5.97 -4.62
CA ASP A 278 -12.73 -6.30 -3.34
C ASP A 278 -12.14 -7.71 -3.31
N PHE A 279 -11.26 -8.01 -4.26
CA PHE A 279 -10.68 -9.33 -4.37
C PHE A 279 -9.46 -9.51 -3.47
N SER A 280 -9.31 -10.72 -2.93
CA SER A 280 -8.24 -11.13 -2.01
C SER A 280 -6.93 -11.39 -2.76
N ILE A 281 -6.24 -10.31 -3.15
CA ILE A 281 -4.98 -10.31 -3.94
C ILE A 281 -3.92 -11.31 -3.41
N ALA A 282 -3.86 -11.57 -2.09
CA ALA A 282 -2.87 -12.47 -1.50
C ALA A 282 -3.12 -13.94 -1.79
N THR A 283 -4.37 -14.40 -1.90
CA THR A 283 -4.65 -15.81 -2.20
C THR A 283 -4.04 -16.18 -3.55
N ASP A 284 -4.18 -15.28 -4.52
CA ASP A 284 -3.69 -15.50 -5.87
C ASP A 284 -2.17 -15.33 -5.95
N SER A 285 -1.59 -14.36 -5.22
CA SER A 285 -0.13 -14.26 -5.07
C SER A 285 0.49 -15.50 -4.42
N LYS A 286 -0.14 -16.08 -3.38
CA LYS A 286 0.29 -17.35 -2.76
C LYS A 286 0.25 -18.50 -3.76
N ALA A 287 -0.78 -18.56 -4.60
CA ALA A 287 -0.87 -19.57 -5.66
C ALA A 287 0.22 -19.39 -6.73
N LEU A 288 0.50 -18.17 -7.20
CA LEU A 288 1.60 -17.90 -8.14
C LEU A 288 2.98 -18.23 -7.55
N LEU A 289 3.21 -17.87 -6.28
CA LEU A 289 4.43 -18.25 -5.55
C LEU A 289 4.56 -19.76 -5.48
N SER A 290 3.49 -20.46 -5.10
CA SER A 290 3.48 -21.91 -4.99
C SER A 290 3.79 -22.56 -6.34
N MET A 291 3.28 -22.00 -7.45
CA MET A 291 3.64 -22.46 -8.79
C MET A 291 5.14 -22.29 -9.07
N ILE A 292 5.75 -21.15 -8.73
CA ILE A 292 7.17 -20.91 -8.95
C ILE A 292 8.05 -21.79 -8.04
N GLU A 293 7.59 -22.10 -6.83
CA GLU A 293 8.31 -22.87 -5.82
C GLU A 293 8.11 -24.39 -5.93
N ALA A 294 7.03 -24.83 -6.57
CA ALA A 294 6.69 -26.24 -6.71
C ALA A 294 7.84 -27.02 -7.36
N SER A 295 8.22 -28.12 -6.69
CA SER A 295 9.13 -29.10 -7.26
C SER A 295 8.47 -29.76 -8.48
N PRO A 296 9.21 -30.11 -9.55
CA PRO A 296 8.66 -30.69 -10.79
C PRO A 296 7.83 -31.98 -10.62
N ARG A 297 7.76 -32.55 -9.41
CA ARG A 297 7.09 -33.82 -9.10
C ARG A 297 5.69 -33.66 -8.51
N GLU A 298 5.29 -32.46 -8.08
CA GLU A 298 3.97 -32.22 -7.52
C GLU A 298 3.05 -31.63 -8.59
N HIS A 299 2.24 -32.49 -9.20
CA HIS A 299 1.20 -32.04 -10.13
C HIS A 299 0.11 -31.30 -9.36
N MET A 300 0.15 -29.97 -9.36
CA MET A 300 -0.98 -29.17 -8.87
C MET A 300 -2.21 -29.40 -9.76
N ASN A 301 -3.26 -29.94 -9.18
CA ASN A 301 -4.59 -30.00 -9.78
C ASN A 301 -5.24 -28.60 -9.69
N VAL A 302 -4.78 -27.66 -10.52
CA VAL A 302 -5.40 -26.33 -10.66
C VAL A 302 -6.67 -26.47 -11.51
N ARG A 303 -7.71 -27.07 -10.92
CA ARG A 303 -9.05 -27.20 -11.52
C ARG A 303 -10.15 -26.53 -10.70
N GLN A 304 -9.79 -25.81 -9.64
CA GLN A 304 -10.73 -24.96 -8.90
C GLN A 304 -10.87 -23.62 -9.62
N GLU A 305 -12.03 -22.99 -9.40
CA GLU A 305 -12.48 -21.70 -9.92
C GLU A 305 -11.32 -20.72 -10.17
N LEU A 306 -11.36 -20.05 -11.32
CA LEU A 306 -10.24 -19.25 -11.83
C LEU A 306 -9.95 -18.11 -10.84
N PRO A 307 -8.79 -18.14 -10.18
CA PRO A 307 -8.44 -17.11 -9.21
C PRO A 307 -8.24 -15.77 -9.92
N ILE A 308 -8.50 -14.65 -9.23
CA ILE A 308 -8.26 -13.30 -9.76
C ILE A 308 -6.82 -12.94 -9.46
N TRP A 309 -5.92 -13.31 -10.37
CA TRP A 309 -4.49 -13.13 -10.14
C TRP A 309 -4.08 -11.68 -9.88
N SER A 310 -3.08 -11.50 -9.02
CA SER A 310 -2.56 -10.20 -8.62
C SER A 310 -2.18 -9.34 -9.82
N GLU A 311 -2.58 -8.07 -9.80
CA GLU A 311 -2.34 -7.16 -10.92
C GLU A 311 -0.84 -6.95 -11.15
N ILE A 312 -0.37 -7.27 -12.35
CA ILE A 312 1.01 -7.06 -12.81
C ILE A 312 1.11 -6.00 -13.91
N TRP A 313 0.01 -5.33 -14.25
CA TRP A 313 -0.03 -4.35 -15.34
C TRP A 313 -0.32 -2.94 -14.83
N CYS A 314 -0.26 -1.97 -15.73
CA CYS A 314 -0.62 -0.58 -15.56
C CYS A 314 -1.69 -0.19 -16.57
N TYR A 315 -2.45 0.89 -16.31
CA TYR A 315 -3.42 1.41 -17.27
C TYR A 315 -2.96 2.72 -17.92
N SER A 316 -3.45 2.94 -19.13
CA SER A 316 -3.26 4.15 -19.93
C SER A 316 -4.44 4.35 -20.88
N TRP A 317 -4.53 5.51 -21.53
CA TRP A 317 -5.58 5.82 -22.51
C TRP A 317 -5.03 5.90 -23.92
N LEU A 318 -5.80 5.42 -24.89
CA LEU A 318 -5.51 5.69 -26.29
C LEU A 318 -5.71 7.18 -26.60
N SER A 319 -4.75 7.77 -27.31
CA SER A 319 -4.82 9.16 -27.77
C SER A 319 -5.76 9.35 -28.96
N ARG A 320 -6.01 8.27 -29.71
CA ARG A 320 -6.89 8.24 -30.88
C ARG A 320 -7.87 7.08 -30.76
N ILE A 321 -9.12 7.36 -31.10
CA ILE A 321 -10.18 6.33 -31.11
C ILE A 321 -9.95 5.43 -32.32
N SER A 322 -9.53 4.19 -32.06
CA SER A 322 -9.58 3.09 -33.02
C SER A 322 -10.84 2.27 -32.77
N PRO A 323 -11.44 1.63 -33.80
CA PRO A 323 -12.48 0.64 -33.59
C PRO A 323 -11.87 -0.56 -32.87
N VAL A 324 -12.17 -0.67 -31.58
CA VAL A 324 -11.69 -1.74 -30.68
C VAL A 324 -12.82 -2.16 -29.78
N ASN A 325 -12.73 -3.39 -29.25
CA ASN A 325 -13.62 -3.94 -28.25
C ASN A 325 -12.84 -4.25 -26.96
N PRO A 326 -13.48 -4.25 -25.78
CA PRO A 326 -12.84 -4.75 -24.58
C PRO A 326 -12.41 -6.21 -24.78
N GLY A 327 -11.21 -6.54 -24.29
CA GLY A 327 -10.60 -7.85 -24.51
C GLY A 327 -9.74 -7.95 -25.77
N ASP A 328 -9.81 -6.99 -26.70
CA ASP A 328 -8.88 -6.95 -27.82
C ASP A 328 -7.45 -6.78 -27.30
N TYR A 329 -6.51 -7.56 -27.83
CA TYR A 329 -5.09 -7.39 -27.53
C TYR A 329 -4.30 -7.09 -28.80
N GLY A 330 -3.20 -6.38 -28.62
CA GLY A 330 -2.42 -5.85 -29.73
C GLY A 330 -1.20 -5.08 -29.27
N TYR A 331 -0.76 -4.12 -30.08
CA TYR A 331 0.28 -3.16 -29.69
C TYR A 331 -0.02 -1.78 -30.26
N ILE A 332 0.60 -0.75 -29.69
CA ILE A 332 0.51 0.62 -30.22
C ILE A 332 1.65 0.85 -31.19
N HIS A 333 1.34 1.09 -32.46
CA HIS A 333 2.36 1.31 -33.46
C HIS A 333 3.13 2.62 -33.17
N PRO A 334 4.46 2.59 -32.99
CA PRO A 334 5.22 3.73 -32.44
C PRO A 334 5.09 5.03 -33.24
N HIS A 335 4.96 4.94 -34.57
CA HIS A 335 4.94 6.11 -35.45
C HIS A 335 3.55 6.70 -35.65
N THR A 336 2.53 5.84 -35.78
CA THR A 336 1.16 6.26 -36.09
C THR A 336 0.32 6.47 -34.83
N GLN A 337 0.78 5.93 -33.69
CA GLN A 337 0.05 5.88 -32.43
C GLN A 337 -1.32 5.18 -32.58
N SER A 338 -1.46 4.32 -33.59
CA SER A 338 -2.65 3.52 -33.82
C SER A 338 -2.50 2.16 -33.16
N PHE A 339 -3.58 1.66 -32.56
CA PHE A 339 -3.66 0.29 -32.09
C PHE A 339 -3.64 -0.68 -33.28
N VAL A 340 -2.78 -1.69 -33.22
CA VAL A 340 -2.68 -2.80 -34.18
C VAL A 340 -3.25 -4.05 -33.50
N TYR A 341 -4.42 -4.47 -33.99
CA TYR A 341 -5.15 -5.63 -33.48
C TYR A 341 -4.41 -6.95 -33.79
N LEU A 342 -4.31 -7.83 -32.80
CA LEU A 342 -3.74 -9.18 -32.93
C LEU A 342 -4.74 -10.30 -32.63
N GLY A 343 -5.75 -10.04 -31.80
CA GLY A 343 -6.79 -11.01 -31.44
C GLY A 343 -7.64 -10.50 -30.28
N ASN A 344 -8.55 -11.35 -29.78
CA ASN A 344 -9.36 -11.07 -28.60
C ASN A 344 -9.15 -12.13 -27.50
N VAL A 345 -9.15 -11.69 -26.24
CA VAL A 345 -8.93 -12.54 -25.07
C VAL A 345 -9.99 -13.63 -24.93
N PHE A 346 -11.25 -13.38 -25.32
CA PHE A 346 -12.32 -14.36 -25.22
C PHE A 346 -12.09 -15.56 -26.15
N ASP A 347 -11.59 -15.32 -27.37
CA ASP A 347 -11.19 -16.38 -28.30
C ASP A 347 -10.06 -17.23 -27.72
N LEU A 348 -9.09 -16.57 -27.10
CA LEU A 348 -7.91 -17.20 -26.49
C LEU A 348 -8.27 -18.04 -25.26
N LEU A 349 -9.23 -17.58 -24.46
CA LEU A 349 -9.73 -18.27 -23.27
C LEU A 349 -10.84 -19.27 -23.56
N HIS A 350 -11.31 -19.34 -24.81
CA HIS A 350 -12.46 -20.15 -25.24
C HIS A 350 -13.73 -19.88 -24.41
N ARG A 351 -14.05 -18.60 -24.23
CA ARG A 351 -15.24 -18.14 -23.50
C ARG A 351 -16.11 -17.26 -24.37
N SER A 352 -17.39 -17.21 -24.02
CA SER A 352 -18.27 -16.18 -24.55
C SER A 352 -17.82 -14.81 -24.07
N GLU A 353 -17.99 -13.80 -24.92
CA GLU A 353 -17.77 -12.41 -24.52
C GLU A 353 -18.68 -12.06 -23.34
N SER A 354 -18.08 -11.55 -22.27
CA SER A 354 -18.80 -11.05 -21.11
C SER A 354 -18.16 -9.75 -20.65
N TYR A 355 -18.98 -8.73 -20.43
CA TYR A 355 -18.51 -7.40 -20.06
C TYR A 355 -19.14 -6.98 -18.74
N VAL A 356 -18.39 -6.23 -17.94
CA VAL A 356 -18.91 -5.55 -16.75
C VAL A 356 -19.23 -4.12 -17.15
N TRP A 357 -20.48 -3.70 -16.95
CA TRP A 357 -20.88 -2.32 -17.18
C TRP A 357 -20.87 -1.54 -15.86
N VAL A 358 -20.12 -0.44 -15.83
CA VAL A 358 -20.04 0.46 -14.68
C VAL A 358 -20.57 1.81 -15.09
N LYS A 359 -21.58 2.32 -14.36
CA LYS A 359 -22.09 3.67 -14.55
C LYS A 359 -21.70 4.52 -13.35
N ALA A 360 -21.12 5.68 -13.62
CA ALA A 360 -20.79 6.67 -12.60
C ALA A 360 -21.37 8.04 -12.99
N ASP A 361 -22.19 8.58 -12.10
CA ASP A 361 -22.73 9.94 -12.19
C ASP A 361 -21.87 10.87 -11.32
N TYR A 362 -21.50 12.03 -11.86
CA TYR A 362 -20.64 13.02 -11.22
C TYR A 362 -21.33 14.38 -11.20
N LEU A 363 -21.25 15.06 -10.06
CA LEU A 363 -21.72 16.43 -9.87
C LEU A 363 -20.56 17.27 -9.34
N HIS A 364 -20.19 18.33 -10.07
CA HIS A 364 -19.04 19.18 -9.77
C HIS A 364 -17.72 18.40 -9.62
N GLY A 365 -17.53 17.39 -10.47
CA GLY A 365 -16.34 16.53 -10.47
C GLY A 365 -16.32 15.44 -9.38
N GLU A 366 -17.28 15.43 -8.47
CA GLU A 366 -17.40 14.42 -7.42
C GLU A 366 -18.41 13.33 -7.84
N PRO A 367 -18.05 12.03 -7.78
CA PRO A 367 -18.99 10.96 -8.09
C PRO A 367 -20.12 10.93 -7.05
N THR A 368 -21.36 11.15 -7.49
CA THR A 368 -22.57 11.12 -6.66
C THR A 368 -23.15 9.71 -6.54
N GLU A 369 -23.01 8.89 -7.58
CA GLU A 369 -23.51 7.53 -7.61
C GLU A 369 -22.66 6.65 -8.53
N VAL A 370 -22.30 5.45 -8.06
CA VAL A 370 -21.61 4.44 -8.86
C VAL A 370 -22.46 3.17 -8.81
N ARG A 371 -22.92 2.70 -9.97
CA ARG A 371 -23.71 1.47 -10.11
C ARG A 371 -22.97 0.48 -10.99
N HIS A 372 -22.85 -0.75 -10.51
CA HIS A 372 -22.49 -1.90 -11.33
C HIS A 372 -23.79 -2.39 -11.97
N VAL A 373 -23.92 -2.21 -13.27
CA VAL A 373 -25.16 -2.51 -13.99
C VAL A 373 -24.96 -3.81 -14.76
N CYS A 374 -25.84 -4.79 -14.55
CA CYS A 374 -25.71 -6.09 -15.22
C CYS A 374 -26.11 -6.02 -16.70
N THR A 375 -27.00 -5.10 -17.06
CA THR A 375 -27.52 -4.88 -18.42
C THR A 375 -27.88 -3.41 -18.57
N LEU A 376 -27.42 -2.76 -19.65
CA LEU A 376 -27.77 -1.36 -19.93
C LEU A 376 -29.28 -1.15 -20.19
N ASP A 377 -30.08 -2.21 -20.18
CA ASP A 377 -31.52 -2.21 -20.44
C ASP A 377 -32.33 -1.26 -19.54
N GLU A 378 -31.88 -0.97 -18.31
CA GLU A 378 -32.55 0.02 -17.46
C GLU A 378 -32.43 1.46 -18.01
N ASP A 379 -31.44 1.71 -18.86
CA ASP A 379 -31.19 2.98 -19.56
C ASP A 379 -31.45 2.85 -21.08
N ASN A 380 -32.24 1.86 -21.49
CA ASN A 380 -32.65 1.54 -22.87
C ASN A 380 -32.85 2.79 -23.73
N GLY A 381 -31.82 3.13 -24.54
CA GLY A 381 -31.86 4.12 -25.62
C GLY A 381 -32.81 5.29 -25.38
N GLY A 382 -32.46 6.18 -24.47
CA GLY A 382 -33.36 7.25 -24.01
C GLY A 382 -32.90 8.67 -24.34
N SER A 383 -33.86 9.58 -24.43
CA SER A 383 -33.60 11.02 -24.33
C SER A 383 -33.51 11.41 -22.85
N ARG A 384 -32.38 11.95 -22.41
CA ARG A 384 -32.24 12.54 -21.08
C ARG A 384 -32.27 14.05 -21.14
N ARG A 385 -33.11 14.65 -20.31
CA ARG A 385 -33.25 16.11 -20.17
C ARG A 385 -32.28 16.63 -19.11
N TYR A 386 -31.55 17.68 -19.46
CA TYR A 386 -30.64 18.41 -18.58
C TYR A 386 -31.09 19.87 -18.50
N ARG A 387 -31.27 20.38 -17.29
CA ARG A 387 -31.63 21.78 -17.08
C ARG A 387 -30.37 22.63 -16.99
N LEU A 388 -30.30 23.71 -17.75
CA LEU A 388 -29.19 24.65 -17.75
C LEU A 388 -29.25 25.55 -16.52
N ASN A 389 -28.59 25.13 -15.45
CA ASN A 389 -28.38 25.93 -14.25
C ASN A 389 -26.94 26.49 -14.26
N PRO A 390 -26.69 27.76 -13.91
CA PRO A 390 -25.33 28.32 -13.89
C PRO A 390 -24.39 27.60 -12.91
N GLY A 391 -23.13 27.39 -13.33
CA GLY A 391 -22.09 26.76 -12.51
C GLY A 391 -22.24 25.26 -12.30
N VAL A 392 -23.20 24.60 -12.96
CA VAL A 392 -23.41 23.15 -12.88
C VAL A 392 -22.42 22.43 -13.80
N GLU A 393 -21.79 21.40 -13.24
CA GLU A 393 -21.03 20.41 -13.99
C GLU A 393 -21.65 19.05 -13.67
N GLU A 394 -22.29 18.45 -14.66
CA GLU A 394 -22.79 17.08 -14.59
C GLU A 394 -22.04 16.24 -15.61
N LEU A 395 -21.50 15.10 -15.17
CA LEU A 395 -20.82 14.15 -16.03
C LEU A 395 -21.35 12.75 -15.75
N ILE A 396 -21.60 11.99 -16.81
CA ILE A 396 -21.98 10.59 -16.73
C ILE A 396 -20.96 9.80 -17.53
N ALA A 397 -20.31 8.87 -16.84
CA ALA A 397 -19.42 7.88 -17.44
C ALA A 397 -20.10 6.52 -17.43
N ILE A 398 -20.12 5.86 -18.59
CA ILE A 398 -20.54 4.47 -18.74
C ILE A 398 -19.33 3.72 -19.26
N ASP A 399 -18.81 2.80 -18.47
CA ASP A 399 -17.62 2.02 -18.82
C ASP A 399 -18.03 0.59 -19.14
N GLN A 400 -17.67 0.11 -20.33
CA GLN A 400 -17.70 -1.29 -20.69
C GLN A 400 -16.32 -1.89 -20.37
N GLN A 401 -16.22 -2.68 -19.32
CA GLN A 401 -14.96 -3.20 -18.79
C GLN A 401 -14.81 -4.71 -19.04
N LEU A 402 -13.59 -5.13 -19.33
CA LEU A 402 -13.17 -6.52 -19.34
C LEU A 402 -13.21 -7.07 -17.90
N PRO A 403 -13.76 -8.28 -17.65
CA PRO A 403 -13.70 -8.89 -16.34
C PRO A 403 -12.25 -9.04 -15.88
N LYS A 404 -11.97 -8.57 -14.67
CA LYS A 404 -10.63 -8.68 -14.06
C LYS A 404 -10.01 -10.08 -14.09
N PRO A 405 -10.74 -11.17 -13.78
CA PRO A 405 -10.17 -12.51 -13.90
C PRO A 405 -9.60 -12.79 -15.30
N ASP A 406 -10.25 -12.31 -16.36
CA ASP A 406 -9.83 -12.57 -17.74
C ASP A 406 -8.56 -11.77 -18.08
N ALA A 407 -8.48 -10.51 -17.66
CA ALA A 407 -7.25 -9.71 -17.76
C ALA A 407 -6.09 -10.35 -16.99
N SER A 408 -6.34 -10.77 -15.75
CA SER A 408 -5.40 -11.48 -14.89
C SER A 408 -4.86 -12.75 -15.55
N ILE A 409 -5.74 -13.60 -16.08
CA ILE A 409 -5.35 -14.85 -16.76
C ILE A 409 -4.54 -14.52 -18.02
N PHE A 410 -4.99 -13.55 -18.82
CA PHE A 410 -4.29 -13.14 -20.03
C PHE A 410 -2.85 -12.75 -19.72
N PHE A 411 -2.62 -11.81 -18.80
CA PHE A 411 -1.27 -11.36 -18.50
C PHE A 411 -0.40 -12.49 -17.96
N TRP A 412 -0.84 -13.19 -16.92
CA TRP A 412 0.01 -14.21 -16.27
C TRP A 412 0.28 -15.44 -17.15
N PHE A 413 -0.67 -15.86 -17.99
CA PHE A 413 -0.59 -17.16 -18.66
C PHE A 413 -0.42 -17.10 -20.18
N HIS A 414 -0.80 -15.99 -20.82
CA HIS A 414 -0.87 -15.91 -22.27
C HIS A 414 -0.05 -14.79 -22.90
N ALA A 415 0.09 -13.63 -22.25
CA ALA A 415 0.71 -12.44 -22.83
C ALA A 415 2.13 -12.70 -23.35
N TYR A 416 2.96 -13.43 -22.59
CA TYR A 416 4.31 -13.79 -23.03
C TYR A 416 4.32 -14.68 -24.28
N ASP A 417 3.41 -15.66 -24.34
CA ASP A 417 3.31 -16.61 -25.46
C ASP A 417 2.80 -15.89 -26.73
N VAL A 418 1.80 -15.01 -26.57
CA VAL A 418 1.25 -14.15 -27.62
C VAL A 418 2.33 -13.21 -28.16
N ALA A 419 3.02 -12.48 -27.29
CA ALA A 419 4.09 -11.57 -27.69
C ALA A 419 5.20 -12.30 -28.47
N THR A 420 5.63 -13.47 -27.97
CA THR A 420 6.62 -14.33 -28.64
C THR A 420 6.13 -14.78 -30.01
N TYR A 421 4.86 -15.20 -30.13
CA TYR A 421 4.28 -15.69 -31.37
C TYR A 421 4.25 -14.61 -32.46
N HIS A 422 3.91 -13.38 -32.09
CA HIS A 422 3.86 -12.24 -33.02
C HIS A 422 5.21 -11.52 -33.20
N GLY A 423 6.27 -11.96 -32.50
CA GLY A 423 7.60 -11.35 -32.59
C GLY A 423 7.66 -9.92 -32.05
N ILE A 424 6.86 -9.59 -31.04
CA ILE A 424 6.87 -8.29 -30.36
C ILE A 424 7.40 -8.42 -28.92
N ASP A 425 7.92 -7.33 -28.36
CA ASP A 425 8.30 -7.30 -26.95
C ASP A 425 7.03 -7.35 -26.09
N VAL A 426 7.03 -8.15 -25.02
CA VAL A 426 5.86 -8.30 -24.14
C VAL A 426 5.48 -6.98 -23.46
N LYS A 427 6.41 -6.05 -23.29
CA LYS A 427 6.11 -4.70 -22.77
C LYS A 427 5.30 -3.83 -23.74
N ASP A 428 5.38 -4.13 -25.04
CA ASP A 428 4.67 -3.38 -26.08
C ASP A 428 3.27 -3.97 -26.33
N LEU A 429 3.00 -5.15 -25.77
CA LEU A 429 1.67 -5.78 -25.78
C LEU A 429 0.72 -4.96 -24.90
N VAL A 430 -0.45 -4.65 -25.47
CA VAL A 430 -1.53 -3.97 -24.78
C VAL A 430 -2.80 -4.82 -24.84
N LEU A 431 -3.61 -4.73 -23.79
CA LEU A 431 -4.94 -5.34 -23.69
C LEU A 431 -5.95 -4.22 -23.50
N ILE A 432 -6.95 -4.12 -24.37
CA ILE A 432 -8.04 -3.17 -24.22
C ILE A 432 -8.88 -3.61 -23.02
N ASP A 433 -8.80 -2.82 -21.95
CA ASP A 433 -9.40 -3.14 -20.67
C ASP A 433 -10.81 -2.57 -20.58
N ALA A 434 -10.99 -1.31 -21.00
CA ALA A 434 -12.28 -0.66 -20.90
C ALA A 434 -12.53 0.32 -22.04
N ILE A 435 -13.79 0.44 -22.44
CA ILE A 435 -14.28 1.53 -23.29
C ILE A 435 -15.23 2.38 -22.45
N ALA A 436 -14.81 3.61 -22.20
CA ALA A 436 -15.51 4.57 -21.38
C ALA A 436 -16.24 5.58 -22.26
N TYR A 437 -17.55 5.61 -22.15
CA TYR A 437 -18.45 6.49 -22.87
C TYR A 437 -18.88 7.62 -21.95
N TRP A 438 -18.45 8.84 -22.26
CA TRP A 438 -18.68 10.01 -21.41
C TRP A 438 -19.62 10.97 -22.10
N ARG A 439 -20.58 11.48 -21.33
CA ARG A 439 -21.30 12.71 -21.67
C ARG A 439 -21.17 13.69 -20.51
N ALA A 440 -20.89 14.94 -20.83
CA ALA A 440 -20.78 15.98 -19.81
C ALA A 440 -21.47 17.27 -20.28
N ILE A 441 -22.05 17.96 -19.32
CA ILE A 441 -22.56 19.31 -19.47
C ILE A 441 -21.92 20.19 -18.41
N ARG A 442 -21.32 21.29 -18.84
CA ARG A 442 -20.70 22.29 -17.96
C ARG A 442 -21.26 23.66 -18.30
N THR A 443 -21.71 24.38 -17.30
CA THR A 443 -22.18 25.76 -17.46
C THR A 443 -21.25 26.72 -16.71
N SER A 444 -20.93 27.85 -17.33
CA SER A 444 -20.09 28.86 -16.69
C SER A 444 -20.81 29.48 -15.50
N PRO A 445 -20.12 29.72 -14.36
CA PRO A 445 -20.70 30.44 -13.23
C PRO A 445 -21.02 31.90 -13.57
N THR A 446 -20.34 32.48 -14.56
CA THR A 446 -20.57 33.85 -15.04
C THR A 446 -21.65 33.95 -16.11
N CYS A 447 -22.27 32.83 -16.48
CA CYS A 447 -23.37 32.85 -17.42
C CYS A 447 -24.59 33.44 -16.71
N GLU A 448 -24.85 34.73 -16.90
CA GLU A 448 -26.06 35.35 -16.40
C GLU A 448 -27.25 34.60 -17.02
N SER A 449 -28.21 34.21 -16.18
CA SER A 449 -29.41 33.49 -16.62
C SER A 449 -30.06 34.18 -17.82
N ARG A 450 -30.05 35.53 -17.88
CA ARG A 450 -30.60 36.29 -19.01
C ARG A 450 -29.92 35.99 -20.35
N ASP A 451 -28.61 35.87 -20.40
CA ASP A 451 -27.88 35.64 -21.67
C ASP A 451 -28.21 34.27 -22.26
N ILE A 452 -28.31 33.23 -21.42
CA ILE A 452 -28.74 31.89 -21.85
C ILE A 452 -30.21 31.94 -22.31
N TYR A 453 -31.08 32.56 -21.52
CA TYR A 453 -32.52 32.61 -21.79
C TYR A 453 -32.85 33.37 -23.08
N ASP A 454 -32.16 34.48 -23.36
CA ASP A 454 -32.37 35.28 -24.55
C ASP A 454 -31.91 34.55 -25.82
N VAL A 455 -30.77 33.85 -25.75
CA VAL A 455 -30.23 33.04 -26.86
C VAL A 455 -31.11 31.83 -27.14
N LEU A 456 -31.59 31.16 -26.09
CA LEU A 456 -32.42 29.96 -26.21
C LEU A 456 -33.92 30.26 -26.38
N ARG A 457 -34.33 31.53 -26.50
CA ARG A 457 -35.74 31.95 -26.63
C ARG A 457 -36.64 31.33 -25.55
N GLY A 458 -36.11 31.22 -24.33
CA GLY A 458 -36.82 30.60 -23.20
C GLY A 458 -36.74 29.07 -23.10
N GLN A 459 -36.00 28.38 -23.96
CA GLN A 459 -35.62 26.98 -23.69
C GLN A 459 -34.58 26.94 -22.56
N THR A 460 -34.85 26.15 -21.53
CA THR A 460 -33.97 26.00 -20.35
C THR A 460 -33.32 24.62 -20.28
N ASP A 461 -33.59 23.79 -21.28
CA ASP A 461 -33.22 22.39 -21.28
C ASP A 461 -32.47 22.02 -22.55
N VAL A 462 -31.48 21.14 -22.37
CA VAL A 462 -30.81 20.42 -23.43
C VAL A 462 -31.02 18.94 -23.22
N TYR A 463 -30.99 18.17 -24.31
CA TYR A 463 -31.27 16.74 -24.28
C TYR A 463 -30.06 15.97 -24.79
N PHE A 464 -29.72 14.87 -24.11
CA PHE A 464 -28.79 13.87 -24.64
C PHE A 464 -29.58 12.66 -25.12
N HIS A 465 -29.43 12.31 -26.39
CA HIS A 465 -30.07 11.13 -26.96
C HIS A 465 -29.05 10.02 -27.11
N GLN A 466 -29.29 8.92 -26.40
CA GLN A 466 -28.51 7.71 -26.53
C GLN A 466 -29.24 6.75 -27.49
N PRO A 467 -28.60 6.25 -28.56
CA PRO A 467 -29.18 5.22 -29.40
C PRO A 467 -29.46 3.95 -28.59
N PRO A 468 -30.44 3.13 -29.00
CA PRO A 468 -30.59 1.81 -28.42
C PRO A 468 -29.31 0.99 -28.64
N LEU A 469 -29.03 0.08 -27.71
CA LEU A 469 -27.99 -0.91 -27.91
C LEU A 469 -28.30 -1.75 -29.15
N SER A 470 -27.26 -2.23 -29.81
CA SER A 470 -27.42 -3.27 -30.83
C SER A 470 -28.02 -4.55 -30.22
N GLU A 471 -28.51 -5.45 -31.07
CA GLU A 471 -29.00 -6.78 -30.64
C GLU A 471 -27.94 -7.59 -29.87
N MET A 472 -26.65 -7.29 -30.09
CA MET A 472 -25.51 -7.91 -29.40
C MET A 472 -25.13 -7.18 -28.10
N GLY A 473 -25.91 -6.20 -27.65
CA GLY A 473 -25.61 -5.41 -26.46
C GLY A 473 -24.46 -4.41 -26.62
N THR A 474 -23.93 -4.24 -27.84
CA THR A 474 -22.86 -3.27 -28.13
C THR A 474 -23.44 -1.88 -28.40
N ILE A 475 -22.73 -0.84 -27.96
CA ILE A 475 -23.08 0.56 -28.25
C ILE A 475 -22.73 0.86 -29.71
N LEU A 476 -23.70 1.35 -30.48
CA LEU A 476 -23.50 1.70 -31.88
C LEU A 476 -22.53 2.88 -32.04
N SER A 477 -21.87 2.95 -33.20
CA SER A 477 -20.95 4.05 -33.54
C SER A 477 -21.66 5.40 -33.38
N SER A 478 -21.10 6.24 -32.51
CA SER A 478 -21.70 7.34 -31.74
C SER A 478 -22.54 6.90 -30.54
N PHE A 479 -21.96 7.06 -29.34
CA PHE A 479 -22.61 6.84 -28.04
C PHE A 479 -23.90 7.64 -27.86
N GLY A 480 -23.98 8.80 -28.50
CA GLY A 480 -25.15 9.66 -28.51
C GLY A 480 -24.82 11.06 -28.97
N HIS A 481 -25.83 11.91 -28.98
CA HIS A 481 -25.70 13.30 -29.40
C HIS A 481 -26.50 14.22 -28.50
N TRP A 482 -26.06 15.47 -28.42
CA TRP A 482 -26.79 16.54 -27.77
C TRP A 482 -27.81 17.16 -28.74
N SER A 483 -28.95 17.61 -28.22
CA SER A 483 -30.06 18.21 -28.95
C SER A 483 -30.75 19.28 -28.11
N LEU A 484 -31.40 20.23 -28.77
CA LEU A 484 -32.34 21.17 -28.13
C LEU A 484 -33.79 20.66 -28.14
N LEU A 485 -34.05 19.54 -28.83
CA LEU A 485 -35.37 18.94 -28.96
C LEU A 485 -35.49 17.72 -28.03
N PRO A 486 -36.68 17.47 -27.45
CA PRO A 486 -36.89 16.32 -26.59
C PRO A 486 -36.91 14.99 -27.36
N GLU A 487 -37.29 15.00 -28.64
CA GLU A 487 -37.27 13.82 -29.51
C GLU A 487 -35.90 13.63 -30.20
N PRO A 488 -35.41 12.39 -30.30
CA PRO A 488 -34.19 12.10 -31.04
C PRO A 488 -34.39 12.38 -32.53
N SER A 489 -33.39 12.97 -33.17
CA SER A 489 -33.40 13.22 -34.62
C SER A 489 -32.52 12.23 -35.36
N VAL A 490 -32.85 11.94 -36.62
CA VAL A 490 -32.00 11.12 -37.50
C VAL A 490 -30.82 11.99 -37.93
N GLY A 491 -29.59 11.48 -37.74
CA GLY A 491 -28.36 12.24 -38.02
C GLY A 491 -28.19 12.61 -39.50
N PRO A 492 -27.21 13.48 -39.84
CA PRO A 492 -26.14 13.97 -38.98
C PRO A 492 -26.61 15.05 -37.98
N TRP A 493 -26.07 15.01 -36.77
CA TRP A 493 -26.43 15.95 -35.70
C TRP A 493 -25.48 17.15 -35.73
N PRO A 494 -25.98 18.38 -35.67
CA PRO A 494 -25.12 19.56 -35.63
C PRO A 494 -24.41 19.66 -34.27
N ASP A 495 -23.17 20.16 -34.29
CA ASP A 495 -22.50 20.59 -33.06
C ASP A 495 -23.28 21.75 -32.43
N ILE A 496 -23.68 21.58 -31.18
CA ILE A 496 -24.45 22.58 -30.45
C ILE A 496 -23.49 23.52 -29.74
N HIS A 497 -23.48 24.77 -30.19
CA HIS A 497 -22.73 25.85 -29.54
C HIS A 497 -23.68 26.77 -28.79
N LEU A 498 -23.62 26.72 -27.47
CA LEU A 498 -24.38 27.59 -26.57
C LEU A 498 -23.41 28.48 -25.78
N PRO A 499 -23.62 29.80 -25.72
CA PRO A 499 -22.75 30.68 -24.94
C PRO A 499 -22.68 30.24 -23.47
N GLY A 500 -21.46 30.05 -22.97
CA GLY A 500 -21.22 29.65 -21.58
C GLY A 500 -21.63 28.23 -21.23
N VAL A 501 -22.00 27.39 -22.20
CA VAL A 501 -22.31 25.96 -21.99
C VAL A 501 -21.37 25.12 -22.85
N GLN A 502 -20.69 24.17 -22.21
CA GLN A 502 -19.88 23.16 -22.87
C GLN A 502 -20.60 21.81 -22.79
N LEU A 503 -20.87 21.23 -23.96
CA LEU A 503 -21.49 19.92 -24.12
C LEU A 503 -20.43 18.98 -24.70
N ASP A 504 -20.02 17.99 -23.92
CA ASP A 504 -19.03 17.00 -24.34
C ASP A 504 -19.72 15.64 -24.52
N CYS A 505 -19.35 14.93 -25.59
CA CYS A 505 -19.65 13.52 -25.80
C CYS A 505 -18.36 12.87 -26.29
N THR A 506 -17.71 12.07 -25.45
CA THR A 506 -16.39 11.51 -25.77
C THR A 506 -16.36 10.03 -25.48
N VAL A 507 -15.68 9.28 -26.34
CA VAL A 507 -15.35 7.88 -26.10
C VAL A 507 -13.87 7.82 -25.78
N ARG A 508 -13.53 7.18 -24.67
CA ARG A 508 -12.14 6.96 -24.25
C ARG A 508 -11.89 5.46 -24.15
N VAL A 509 -10.74 5.03 -24.64
CA VAL A 509 -10.34 3.63 -24.58
C VAL A 509 -9.20 3.50 -23.59
N SER A 510 -9.44 2.77 -22.51
CA SER A 510 -8.43 2.37 -21.53
C SER A 510 -7.79 1.06 -21.98
N TYR A 511 -6.47 0.97 -21.87
CA TYR A 511 -5.75 -0.27 -22.09
C TYR A 511 -4.80 -0.57 -20.92
N ALA A 512 -4.71 -1.85 -20.60
CA ALA A 512 -3.71 -2.42 -19.73
C ALA A 512 -2.42 -2.70 -20.51
N HIS A 513 -1.27 -2.44 -19.90
CA HIS A 513 0.05 -2.68 -20.48
C HIS A 513 1.07 -2.97 -19.37
N LEU A 514 2.25 -3.49 -19.75
CA LEU A 514 3.33 -3.77 -18.81
C LEU A 514 4.41 -2.71 -18.93
N ASN A 515 4.89 -2.18 -17.79
CA ASN A 515 6.16 -1.44 -17.80
C ASN A 515 7.34 -2.42 -17.94
N SER A 516 8.55 -1.91 -18.14
CA SER A 516 9.74 -2.76 -18.35
C SER A 516 10.03 -3.72 -17.20
N PHE A 517 9.78 -3.30 -15.95
CA PHE A 517 9.96 -4.15 -14.77
C PHE A 517 8.93 -5.28 -14.74
N GLN A 518 7.64 -4.95 -14.94
CA GLN A 518 6.55 -5.92 -14.99
C GLN A 518 6.71 -6.94 -16.13
N ALA A 519 7.15 -6.48 -17.31
CA ALA A 519 7.47 -7.34 -18.45
C ALA A 519 8.60 -8.34 -18.13
N GLU A 520 9.64 -7.90 -17.39
CA GLU A 520 10.74 -8.74 -16.92
C GLU A 520 10.21 -9.84 -15.98
N LEU A 521 9.40 -9.47 -14.99
CA LEU A 521 8.79 -10.39 -14.02
C LEU A 521 7.89 -11.42 -14.72
N LEU A 522 7.05 -10.97 -15.64
CA LEU A 522 6.13 -11.85 -16.36
C LEU A 522 6.88 -12.84 -17.24
N SER A 523 7.93 -12.39 -17.94
CA SER A 523 8.78 -13.26 -18.75
C SER A 523 9.44 -14.35 -17.89
N CYS A 524 9.94 -13.98 -16.71
CA CYS A 524 10.52 -14.92 -15.76
C CYS A 524 9.50 -15.95 -15.26
N PHE A 525 8.27 -15.53 -14.97
CA PHE A 525 7.19 -16.44 -14.59
C PHE A 525 6.89 -17.44 -15.70
N ALA A 526 6.71 -16.96 -16.94
CA ALA A 526 6.41 -17.80 -18.09
C ALA A 526 7.51 -18.84 -18.36
N ILE A 527 8.78 -18.44 -18.26
CA ILE A 527 9.94 -19.34 -18.41
C ILE A 527 9.99 -20.38 -17.27
N SER A 528 9.80 -19.95 -16.02
CA SER A 528 9.81 -20.84 -14.85
C SER A 528 8.71 -21.91 -14.96
N ARG A 529 7.50 -21.50 -15.36
CA ARG A 529 6.37 -22.39 -15.61
C ARG A 529 6.67 -23.42 -16.70
N ARG A 530 7.26 -22.99 -17.82
CA ARG A 530 7.64 -23.90 -18.94
C ARG A 530 8.69 -24.92 -18.52
N ASN A 531 9.64 -24.53 -17.67
CA ASN A 531 10.69 -25.42 -17.17
C ASN A 531 10.13 -26.48 -16.20
N GLN A 532 9.04 -26.17 -15.49
CA GLN A 532 8.35 -27.11 -14.59
C GLN A 532 7.40 -28.05 -15.32
N SER A 533 6.80 -27.63 -16.43
CA SER A 533 5.97 -28.50 -17.25
C SER A 533 6.84 -29.57 -17.93
N VAL A 534 6.95 -30.74 -17.29
CA VAL A 534 7.62 -31.91 -17.84
C VAL A 534 7.07 -32.19 -19.25
N PRO A 535 7.91 -32.52 -20.26
CA PRO A 535 7.49 -32.67 -21.66
C PRO A 535 6.39 -33.70 -21.96
N SER A 536 5.91 -34.46 -20.97
CA SER A 536 4.93 -35.54 -21.15
C SER A 536 3.51 -35.05 -21.51
N LEU A 537 3.19 -33.76 -21.30
CA LEU A 537 1.86 -33.18 -21.61
C LEU A 537 1.84 -32.19 -22.80
N ALA A 538 3.00 -31.84 -23.37
CA ALA A 538 3.12 -30.90 -24.50
C ALA A 538 2.55 -31.43 -25.85
N ARG A 539 1.87 -32.60 -25.85
CA ARG A 539 1.19 -33.17 -27.02
C ARG A 539 -0.30 -32.83 -27.13
N ARG A 540 -0.88 -32.05 -26.21
CA ARG A 540 -2.34 -31.79 -26.20
C ARG A 540 -2.79 -30.33 -26.18
N THR A 541 -1.90 -29.35 -26.16
CA THR A 541 -2.30 -27.97 -26.48
C THR A 541 -2.55 -27.89 -27.99
N PRO A 542 -3.77 -27.52 -28.45
CA PRO A 542 -3.99 -27.24 -29.86
C PRO A 542 -2.98 -26.19 -30.29
N ARG A 543 -2.28 -26.45 -31.39
CA ARG A 543 -1.29 -25.51 -31.91
C ARG A 543 -2.07 -24.23 -32.25
N LEU A 544 -1.62 -23.10 -31.74
CA LEU A 544 -2.05 -21.75 -32.18
C LEU A 544 -2.10 -21.58 -33.71
N LYS A 545 -1.41 -22.45 -34.47
CA LYS A 545 -1.47 -22.54 -35.93
C LYS A 545 -2.80 -23.00 -36.51
N GLU A 546 -3.74 -23.54 -35.73
CA GLU A 546 -5.05 -24.00 -36.23
C GLU A 546 -6.20 -23.03 -35.91
N ILE A 547 -5.92 -21.89 -35.25
CA ILE A 547 -6.92 -20.94 -34.75
C ILE A 547 -6.88 -19.59 -35.52
N VAL A 548 -5.98 -19.43 -36.50
CA VAL A 548 -5.89 -18.21 -37.35
C VAL A 548 -6.04 -18.56 -38.82
#